data_AF-A0A2K3M7L1-F1
#
_entry.id   AF-A0A2K3M7L1-F1
#
_cell.length_a   1.000
_cell.length_b   1.000
_cell.length_c   1.000
_cell.angle_alpha   90.00
_cell.angle_beta   90.00
_cell.angle_gamma   90.00
#
_symmetry.space_group_name_H-M   'P 1'
#
loop_
_entity.id
_entity.type
_entity.pdbx_description
1 polymer ?
#
loop_
_entity_poly.entity_id
_entity_poly.type
_entity_poly.pdbx_seq_one_letter_code
_entity_poly.pdbx_strand_id
1 'polypeptide(L)'
;RMAYAFSRDGAMPFSYLWHKVNKQDVPIYAVWLSVSISFCMALTSLGSLVAFQAMVSIAVIDLYIAYALPIFFRVTLARKSFVQGPFNLGRYGIIVGWIAVIWVVIISILFSLPVAYPITIETLNYTPVALGCLTILVLSYWLISGRHWFKGPITNLED
;
A
#
# COMPACT_ATOMS: atom_id res chain seq x y z
N ARG A 1 -2.96 -13.30 -4.66
CA ARG A 1 -4.14 -13.10 -5.56
C ARG A 1 -4.22 -11.66 -6.07
N MET A 2 -4.19 -10.62 -5.22
CA MET A 2 -4.11 -9.22 -5.68
C MET A 2 -2.89 -8.94 -6.56
N ALA A 3 -1.69 -9.41 -6.18
CA ALA A 3 -0.48 -9.28 -6.99
C ALA A 3 -0.63 -9.89 -8.40
N TYR A 4 -1.36 -11.00 -8.53
CA TYR A 4 -1.64 -11.61 -9.83
C TYR A 4 -2.59 -10.74 -10.66
N ALA A 5 -3.66 -10.22 -10.07
CA ALA A 5 -4.60 -9.33 -10.75
C ALA A 5 -3.90 -8.04 -11.23
N PHE A 6 -3.09 -7.40 -10.38
CA PHE A 6 -2.29 -6.23 -10.77
C PHE A 6 -1.27 -6.55 -11.87
N SER A 7 -0.65 -7.73 -11.82
CA SER A 7 0.28 -8.17 -12.87
C SER A 7 -0.43 -8.43 -14.19
N ARG A 8 -1.63 -9.01 -14.16
CA ARG A 8 -2.46 -9.22 -15.36
C ARG A 8 -2.84 -7.90 -16.02
N ASP A 9 -3.15 -6.89 -15.21
CA ASP A 9 -3.51 -5.55 -15.68
C ASP A 9 -2.27 -4.70 -16.07
N GLY A 10 -1.08 -5.32 -16.13
CA GLY A 10 0.17 -4.66 -16.53
C GLY A 10 0.70 -3.63 -15.51
N ALA A 11 0.16 -3.62 -14.29
CA ALA A 11 0.43 -2.60 -13.27
C ALA A 11 1.76 -2.78 -12.53
N MET A 12 2.45 -3.92 -12.72
CA MET A 12 3.70 -4.24 -12.03
C MET A 12 4.91 -4.34 -12.97
N PRO A 13 6.11 -3.94 -12.51
CA PRO A 13 7.34 -4.17 -13.27
C PRO A 13 7.55 -5.68 -13.47
N PHE A 14 7.96 -6.07 -14.68
CA PHE A 14 8.04 -7.48 -15.10
C PHE A 14 6.71 -8.24 -14.98
N SER A 15 5.58 -7.57 -15.22
CA SER A 15 4.23 -8.15 -15.24
C SER A 15 4.14 -9.47 -16.02
N TYR A 16 4.97 -9.66 -17.05
CA TYR A 16 5.04 -10.91 -17.82
C TYR A 16 5.37 -12.15 -16.95
N LEU A 17 6.15 -12.00 -15.89
CA LEU A 17 6.60 -13.11 -15.04
C LEU A 17 5.55 -13.45 -13.97
N TRP A 18 4.94 -12.43 -13.37
CA TRP A 18 4.05 -12.61 -12.21
C TRP A 18 2.62 -13.00 -12.57
N HIS A 19 2.20 -12.80 -13.83
CA HIS A 19 0.90 -13.28 -14.34
C HIS A 19 0.94 -14.72 -14.84
N LYS A 20 2.10 -15.41 -14.83
CA LYS A 20 2.18 -16.78 -15.32
C LYS A 20 1.55 -17.75 -14.32
N VAL A 21 0.52 -18.46 -14.76
CA VAL A 21 -0.26 -19.39 -13.95
C VAL A 21 0.12 -20.84 -14.30
N ASN A 22 0.14 -21.72 -13.29
CA ASN A 22 0.38 -23.15 -13.50
C ASN A 22 -0.93 -23.89 -13.90
N LYS A 23 -0.84 -25.18 -14.25
CA LYS A 23 -1.98 -26.05 -14.61
C LYS A 23 -3.12 -26.14 -13.57
N GLN A 24 -2.92 -25.63 -12.36
CA GLN A 24 -3.88 -25.63 -11.25
C GLN A 24 -4.47 -24.23 -10.97
N ASP A 25 -4.34 -23.30 -11.91
CA ASP A 25 -4.78 -21.91 -11.79
C ASP A 25 -4.14 -21.10 -10.64
N VAL A 26 -2.98 -21.55 -10.16
CA VAL A 26 -2.20 -20.87 -9.11
C VAL A 26 -1.03 -20.07 -9.70
N PRO A 27 -0.91 -18.76 -9.42
CA PRO A 27 0.22 -17.94 -9.84
C PRO A 27 1.42 -18.13 -8.90
N ILE A 28 2.18 -19.21 -9.11
CA ILE A 28 3.29 -19.63 -8.23
C ILE A 28 4.38 -18.56 -8.09
N TYR A 29 4.73 -17.84 -9.17
CA TYR A 29 5.74 -16.78 -9.11
C TYR A 29 5.32 -15.60 -8.25
N ALA A 30 4.04 -15.22 -8.28
CA ALA A 30 3.50 -14.17 -7.42
C ALA A 30 3.49 -14.60 -5.94
N VAL A 31 3.29 -15.89 -5.65
CA VAL A 31 3.38 -16.44 -4.29
C VAL A 31 4.83 -16.38 -3.80
N TRP A 32 5.79 -16.85 -4.60
CA TRP A 32 7.21 -16.79 -4.23
C TRP A 32 7.72 -15.36 -4.05
N LEU A 33 7.23 -14.40 -4.84
CA LEU A 33 7.51 -12.98 -4.62
C LEU A 33 7.04 -12.52 -3.24
N SER A 34 5.79 -12.86 -2.85
CA SER A 34 5.27 -12.52 -1.53
C SER A 34 6.08 -13.17 -0.41
N VAL A 35 6.43 -14.46 -0.55
CA VAL A 35 7.23 -15.19 0.44
C VAL A 35 8.62 -14.56 0.57
N SER A 36 9.26 -14.22 -0.54
CA SER A 36 10.61 -13.63 -0.54
C SER A 36 10.61 -12.26 0.14
N ILE A 37 9.62 -11.41 -0.15
CA ILE A 37 9.49 -10.10 0.51
C ILE A 37 9.25 -10.28 2.02
N SER A 38 8.31 -11.14 2.42
CA SER A 38 8.05 -11.41 3.84
C SER A 38 9.29 -11.99 4.56
N PHE A 39 10.05 -12.84 3.89
CA PHE A 39 11.30 -13.39 4.41
C PHE A 39 12.36 -12.29 4.61
N CYS A 40 12.55 -11.40 3.63
CA CYS A 40 13.45 -10.26 3.78
C CYS A 40 13.04 -9.34 4.93
N MET A 41 11.74 -9.07 5.11
CA MET A 41 11.23 -8.28 6.23
C MET A 41 11.43 -8.99 7.58
N ALA A 42 11.33 -10.32 7.62
CA ALA A 42 11.62 -11.08 8.83
C ALA A 42 13.12 -11.09 9.16
N LEU A 43 13.99 -11.11 8.15
CA LEU A 43 15.44 -11.14 8.32
C LEU A 43 15.98 -9.91 9.05
N THR A 44 15.32 -8.75 8.92
CA THR A 44 15.63 -7.53 9.68
C THR A 44 15.59 -7.71 11.21
N SER A 45 14.87 -8.74 11.71
CA SER A 45 14.86 -9.08 13.13
C SER A 45 16.20 -9.59 13.67
N LEU A 46 17.06 -10.16 12.81
CA LEU A 46 18.38 -10.64 13.21
C LEU A 46 19.36 -9.51 13.49
N GLY A 47 19.13 -8.32 12.90
CA GLY A 47 20.02 -7.18 13.06
C GLY A 47 19.74 -6.36 14.31
N SER A 48 18.48 -6.02 14.57
CA SER A 48 18.08 -5.21 15.73
C SER A 48 16.59 -5.31 16.01
N LEU A 49 16.22 -5.31 17.29
CA LEU A 49 14.82 -5.23 17.73
C LEU A 49 14.17 -3.92 17.27
N VAL A 50 14.92 -2.81 17.24
CA VAL A 50 14.42 -1.50 16.80
C VAL A 50 14.14 -1.50 15.31
N ALA A 51 14.99 -2.15 14.50
CA ALA A 51 14.74 -2.32 13.07
C ALA A 51 13.48 -3.16 12.81
N PHE A 52 13.26 -4.23 13.59
CA PHE A 52 12.05 -5.02 13.49
C PHE A 52 10.78 -4.23 13.85
N GLN A 53 10.80 -3.49 14.95
CA GLN A 53 9.66 -2.65 15.36
C GLN A 53 9.35 -1.56 14.33
N ALA A 54 10.38 -0.99 13.70
CA ALA A 54 10.19 -0.06 12.58
C ALA A 54 9.51 -0.74 11.39
N MET A 55 9.94 -1.94 10.99
CA MET A 55 9.32 -2.70 9.90
C MET A 55 7.85 -3.04 10.15
N VAL A 56 7.50 -3.43 11.39
CA VAL A 56 6.10 -3.67 11.77
C VAL A 56 5.27 -2.39 11.69
N SER A 57 5.82 -1.28 12.16
CA SER A 57 5.14 0.03 12.13
C SER A 57 4.89 0.49 10.69
N ILE A 58 5.87 0.32 9.80
CA ILE A 58 5.74 0.59 8.35
C ILE A 58 4.63 -0.27 7.76
N ALA A 59 4.61 -1.58 8.02
CA ALA A 59 3.57 -2.47 7.49
C ALA A 59 2.15 -2.05 7.91
N VAL A 60 1.99 -1.57 9.14
CA VAL A 60 0.72 -1.06 9.66
C VAL A 60 0.34 0.26 9.00
N ILE A 61 1.27 1.22 8.90
CA ILE A 61 1.02 2.51 8.27
C ILE A 61 0.71 2.35 6.78
N ASP A 62 1.46 1.53 6.05
CA ASP A 62 1.25 1.26 4.63
C ASP A 62 -0.13 0.64 4.38
N LEU A 63 -0.57 -0.27 5.25
CA LEU A 63 -1.92 -0.83 5.21
C LEU A 63 -2.98 0.26 5.40
N TYR A 64 -2.80 1.15 6.37
CA TYR A 64 -3.72 2.26 6.61
C TYR A 64 -3.76 3.23 5.42
N ILE A 65 -2.62 3.56 4.82
CA ILE A 65 -2.54 4.40 3.62
C ILE A 65 -3.27 3.73 2.45
N ALA A 66 -3.07 2.42 2.25
CA ALA A 66 -3.74 1.66 1.20
C ALA A 66 -5.28 1.69 1.34
N TYR A 67 -5.80 1.71 2.57
CA TYR A 67 -7.24 1.89 2.82
C TYR A 67 -7.70 3.35 2.73
N ALA A 68 -6.86 4.30 3.15
CA ALA A 68 -7.18 5.73 3.09
C ALA A 68 -7.23 6.26 1.66
N LEU A 69 -6.39 5.77 0.75
CA LEU A 69 -6.30 6.24 -0.63
C LEU A 69 -7.64 6.16 -1.40
N PRO A 70 -8.34 5.01 -1.46
CA PRO A 70 -9.66 4.93 -2.08
C PRO A 70 -10.70 5.84 -1.42
N ILE A 71 -10.66 5.97 -0.08
CA ILE A 71 -11.57 6.86 0.66
C ILE A 71 -11.31 8.31 0.28
N PHE A 72 -10.04 8.70 0.23
CA PHE A 72 -9.60 10.03 -0.18
C PHE A 72 -10.04 10.35 -1.61
N PHE A 73 -9.80 9.46 -2.57
CA PHE A 73 -10.24 9.65 -3.95
C PHE A 73 -11.76 9.67 -4.10
N ARG A 74 -12.49 8.87 -3.30
CA ARG A 74 -13.96 8.91 -3.25
C ARG A 74 -14.47 10.27 -2.79
N VAL A 75 -13.86 10.85 -1.76
CA VAL A 75 -14.27 12.11 -1.14
C VAL A 75 -13.88 13.33 -1.99
N THR A 76 -12.75 13.25 -2.71
CA THR A 76 -12.20 14.35 -3.52
C THR A 76 -12.64 14.28 -4.98
N LEU A 77 -12.10 13.33 -5.75
CA LEU A 77 -12.18 13.28 -7.21
C LEU A 77 -13.48 12.64 -7.69
N ALA A 78 -13.89 11.52 -7.08
CA ALA A 78 -15.04 10.75 -7.53
C ALA A 78 -16.36 11.20 -6.88
N ARG A 79 -16.40 12.32 -6.14
CA ARG A 79 -17.59 12.77 -5.41
C ARG A 79 -18.84 12.88 -6.28
N LYS A 80 -18.68 13.24 -7.56
CA LYS A 80 -19.76 13.39 -8.53
C LYS A 80 -19.95 12.19 -9.47
N SER A 81 -18.94 11.34 -9.62
CA SER A 81 -18.95 10.18 -10.54
C SER A 81 -19.24 8.86 -9.84
N PHE A 82 -19.29 8.84 -8.51
CA PHE A 82 -19.46 7.63 -7.72
C PHE A 82 -20.93 7.16 -7.76
N VAL A 83 -21.16 6.00 -8.37
CA VAL A 83 -22.45 5.31 -8.34
C VAL A 83 -22.66 4.71 -6.94
N GLN A 84 -23.76 5.06 -6.29
CA GLN A 84 -24.05 4.58 -4.94
C GLN A 84 -24.49 3.11 -5.00
N GLY A 85 -23.89 2.27 -4.15
CA GLY A 85 -24.32 0.89 -3.98
C GLY A 85 -25.65 0.78 -3.20
N PRO A 86 -26.20 -0.45 -3.08
CA PRO A 86 -27.46 -0.71 -2.38
C PRO A 86 -27.45 -0.27 -0.91
N PHE A 87 -26.27 -0.23 -0.29
CA PHE A 87 -26.06 0.42 1.01
C PHE A 87 -25.29 1.72 0.82
N ASN A 88 -25.90 2.84 1.21
CA ASN A 88 -25.27 4.15 1.18
C ASN A 88 -25.56 4.92 2.48
N LEU A 89 -24.56 5.66 2.97
CA LEU A 89 -24.70 6.56 4.12
C LEU A 89 -25.14 7.97 3.69
N GLY A 90 -25.57 8.15 2.43
CA GLY A 90 -25.87 9.45 1.84
C GLY A 90 -24.79 10.50 2.11
N ARG A 91 -25.20 11.64 2.68
CA ARG A 91 -24.32 12.78 3.01
C ARG A 91 -23.30 12.48 4.11
N TYR A 92 -23.63 11.58 5.05
CA TYR A 92 -22.72 11.21 6.14
C TYR A 92 -21.49 10.43 5.65
N GLY A 93 -21.60 9.75 4.51
CA GLY A 93 -20.45 9.03 3.92
C GLY A 93 -19.26 9.93 3.58
N ILE A 94 -19.49 11.20 3.25
CA ILE A 94 -18.42 12.17 2.96
C ILE A 94 -17.74 12.64 4.25
N ILE A 95 -18.53 12.90 5.30
CA ILE A 95 -18.02 13.34 6.61
C ILE A 95 -17.18 12.24 7.23
N VAL A 96 -17.72 11.00 7.28
CA VAL A 96 -16.99 9.83 7.78
C VAL A 96 -15.73 9.57 6.95
N GLY A 97 -15.78 9.78 5.63
CA GLY A 97 -14.61 9.67 4.77
C GLY A 97 -13.48 10.65 5.14
N TRP A 98 -13.81 11.93 5.38
CA TRP A 98 -12.82 12.91 5.85
C TRP A 98 -12.25 12.57 7.23
N ILE A 99 -13.11 12.14 8.16
CA ILE A 99 -12.67 11.70 9.49
C ILE A 99 -11.69 10.54 9.37
N ALA A 100 -11.97 9.56 8.51
CA ALA A 100 -11.09 8.41 8.28
C ALA A 100 -9.73 8.83 7.71
N VAL A 101 -9.69 9.74 6.72
CA VAL A 101 -8.43 10.22 6.14
C VAL A 101 -7.61 10.98 7.19
N ILE A 102 -8.24 11.91 7.93
CA ILE A 102 -7.57 12.66 9.00
C ILE A 102 -7.03 11.72 10.07
N TRP A 103 -7.81 10.70 10.46
CA TRP A 103 -7.40 9.69 11.43
C TRP A 103 -6.16 8.91 10.98
N VAL A 104 -6.09 8.52 9.71
CA VAL A 104 -4.92 7.82 9.16
C VAL A 104 -3.68 8.73 9.15
N VAL A 105 -3.83 10.02 8.84
CA VAL A 105 -2.72 10.99 8.95
C VAL A 105 -2.22 11.09 10.39
N ILE A 106 -3.14 11.18 11.36
CA ILE A 106 -2.78 11.26 12.79
C ILE A 106 -2.04 9.99 13.22
N ILE A 107 -2.55 8.80 12.91
CA ILE A 107 -1.89 7.53 13.23
C ILE A 107 -0.50 7.46 12.60
N SER A 108 -0.35 7.88 11.34
CA SER A 108 0.95 7.86 10.65
C SER A 108 2.00 8.71 11.37
N ILE A 109 1.60 9.88 11.89
CA ILE A 109 2.48 10.74 12.69
C ILE A 109 2.80 10.09 14.03
N LEU A 110 1.80 9.55 14.74
CA LEU A 110 1.99 8.90 16.04
C LEU A 110 2.94 7.71 15.96
N PHE A 111 2.81 6.87 14.94
CA PHE A 111 3.71 5.73 14.71
C PHE A 111 5.11 6.14 14.25
N SER A 112 5.31 7.38 13.83
CA SER A 112 6.61 7.95 13.47
C SER A 112 7.37 8.54 14.67
N LEU A 113 6.72 8.68 15.82
CA LEU A 113 7.35 9.21 17.03
C LEU A 113 8.27 8.17 17.70
N PRO A 114 9.32 8.61 18.41
CA PRO A 114 10.19 7.74 19.18
C PRO A 114 9.43 7.14 20.37
N VAL A 115 9.59 5.83 20.58
CA VAL A 115 8.88 5.06 21.62
C VAL A 115 9.63 5.05 22.97
N ALA A 116 10.91 5.46 22.97
CA ALA A 116 11.78 5.43 24.14
C ALA A 116 12.68 6.67 24.22
N TYR A 117 13.00 7.09 25.45
CA TYR A 117 13.97 8.14 25.77
C TYR A 117 15.07 7.54 26.66
N PRO A 118 16.37 7.86 26.46
CA PRO A 118 16.94 8.85 25.55
C PRO A 118 16.97 8.41 24.07
N ILE A 119 16.90 9.40 23.17
CA ILE A 119 16.97 9.19 21.71
C ILE A 119 18.44 9.07 21.31
N THR A 120 18.85 7.87 20.94
CA THR A 120 20.17 7.54 20.42
C THR A 120 20.01 6.92 19.03
N ILE A 121 21.11 6.75 18.27
CA ILE A 121 21.07 6.10 16.96
C ILE A 121 20.47 4.70 17.07
N GLU A 122 20.69 4.01 18.19
CA GLU A 122 20.16 2.66 18.39
C GLU A 122 18.69 2.63 18.80
N THR A 123 18.14 3.73 19.34
CA THR A 123 16.75 3.82 19.83
C THR A 123 15.83 4.66 18.95
N LEU A 124 16.36 5.28 17.90
CA LEU A 124 15.58 6.08 16.95
C LEU A 124 14.55 5.20 16.22
N ASN A 125 13.32 5.66 16.14
CA ASN A 125 12.32 5.05 15.28
C ASN A 125 12.62 5.39 13.81
N TYR A 126 13.09 4.40 13.04
CA TYR A 126 13.44 4.56 11.63
C TYR A 126 12.24 4.52 10.66
N THR A 127 11.03 4.30 11.18
CA THR A 127 9.78 4.26 10.42
C THR A 127 9.59 5.42 9.45
N PRO A 128 9.66 6.72 9.86
CA PRO A 128 9.41 7.83 8.95
C PRO A 128 10.45 7.94 7.82
N VAL A 129 11.70 7.60 8.10
CA VAL A 129 12.79 7.64 7.10
C VAL A 129 12.55 6.57 6.03
N ALA A 130 12.25 5.35 6.45
CA ALA A 130 11.96 4.24 5.55
C ALA A 130 10.69 4.49 4.73
N LEU A 131 9.63 5.01 5.36
CA LEU A 131 8.36 5.33 4.70
C LEU A 131 8.54 6.45 3.67
N GLY A 132 9.32 7.49 4.00
CA GLY A 132 9.68 8.55 3.06
C GLY A 132 10.47 8.03 1.86
N CYS A 133 11.47 7.17 2.11
CA CYS A 133 12.26 6.54 1.05
C CYS A 133 11.38 5.69 0.12
N LEU A 134 10.51 4.85 0.68
CA LEU A 134 9.58 4.01 -0.09
C LEU A 134 8.62 4.86 -0.93
N THR A 135 8.04 5.90 -0.33
CA THR A 135 7.12 6.81 -1.03
C THR A 135 7.82 7.48 -2.22
N ILE A 136 9.05 7.96 -2.03
CA ILE A 136 9.84 8.56 -3.11
C ILE A 136 10.12 7.54 -4.21
N LEU A 137 10.51 6.31 -3.88
CA LEU A 137 10.76 5.25 -4.86
C LEU A 137 9.51 4.94 -5.71
N VAL A 138 8.35 4.78 -5.06
CA VAL A 138 7.08 4.50 -5.73
C VAL A 138 6.65 5.66 -6.62
N LEU A 139 6.72 6.90 -6.12
CA LEU A 139 6.38 8.09 -6.91
C LEU A 139 7.33 8.28 -8.09
N SER A 140 8.62 8.04 -7.88
CA SER A 140 9.63 8.11 -8.94
C SER A 140 9.36 7.08 -10.03
N TYR A 141 9.07 5.83 -9.66
CA TYR A 141 8.68 4.78 -10.60
C TYR A 141 7.42 5.15 -11.38
N TRP A 142 6.40 5.71 -10.71
CA TRP A 142 5.18 6.18 -11.36
C TRP A 142 5.43 7.31 -12.36
N LEU A 143 6.22 8.32 -11.97
CA LEU A 143 6.51 9.49 -12.82
C LEU A 143 7.37 9.12 -14.04
N ILE A 144 8.35 8.23 -13.86
CA ILE A 144 9.30 7.84 -14.91
C ILE A 144 8.68 6.83 -15.87
N SER A 145 7.96 5.84 -15.36
CA SER A 145 7.48 4.70 -16.16
C SER A 145 5.98 4.52 -16.09
N GLY A 146 5.43 4.36 -14.87
CA GLY A 146 4.04 3.93 -14.68
C GLY A 146 3.00 4.77 -15.43
N ARG A 147 3.14 6.10 -15.40
CA ARG A 147 2.19 7.02 -16.05
C ARG A 147 2.13 6.91 -17.58
N HIS A 148 3.16 6.35 -18.22
CA HIS A 148 3.26 6.27 -19.68
C HIS A 148 2.59 5.01 -20.25
N TRP A 149 2.45 3.95 -19.45
CA TRP A 149 1.99 2.63 -19.93
C TRP A 149 0.73 2.12 -19.22
N PHE A 150 0.36 2.70 -18.07
CA PHE A 150 -0.79 2.25 -17.29
C PHE A 150 -2.13 2.73 -17.90
N LYS A 151 -2.93 1.79 -18.42
CA LYS A 151 -4.22 2.07 -19.07
C LYS A 151 -5.45 1.89 -18.16
N GLY A 152 -5.24 1.67 -16.86
CA GLY A 152 -6.32 1.41 -15.90
C GLY A 152 -6.78 -0.06 -15.89
N PRO A 153 -7.69 -0.43 -14.96
CA PRO A 153 -8.18 -1.79 -14.81
C PRO A 153 -9.04 -2.20 -16.01
N ILE A 154 -8.80 -3.41 -16.52
CA ILE A 154 -9.51 -3.97 -17.66
C ILE A 154 -10.87 -4.49 -17.17
N THR A 155 -11.96 -3.85 -17.60
CA THR A 155 -13.33 -4.24 -17.22
C THR A 155 -13.66 -5.60 -17.86
N ASN A 156 -14.04 -6.60 -17.05
CA ASN A 156 -14.50 -7.92 -17.53
C ASN A 156 -16.03 -7.99 -17.63
N LEU A 157 -16.71 -6.85 -17.57
CA LEU A 157 -18.14 -6.76 -17.83
C LEU A 157 -18.26 -6.41 -19.30
N GLU A 158 -18.62 -7.40 -20.12
CA GLU A 158 -19.33 -7.14 -21.36
C GLU A 158 -20.64 -6.43 -20.98
N ASP A 159 -21.07 -5.46 -21.78
CA ASP A 159 -22.35 -4.75 -21.59
C ASP A 159 -23.53 -5.70 -21.28
#